data_AF-A0A7K0VJ38-F1
#
_entry.id   AF-A0A7K0VJ38-F1
#
_cell.length_a   1.000
_cell.length_b   1.000
_cell.length_c   1.000
_cell.angle_alpha   90.00
_cell.angle_beta   90.00
_cell.angle_gamma   90.00
#
_symmetry.space_group_name_H-M   'P 1'
#
loop_
_entity.id
_entity.type
_entity.pdbx_description
1 polymer ?
#
loop_
_entity_poly.entity_id
_entity_poly.type
_entity_poly.pdbx_seq_one_letter_code
_entity_poly.pdbx_strand_id
1 'polypeptide(L)'
;LARRNAATLPELVATGSVLGPLLPAVARQIGLAADTPVVCGVPDLHTAAIGAGAVADFAGHISISTTAWVSAPVPFKKTDIARQMASVPGLRSGSYLIANNHDTGGAALRWLRDAVISDAGAGAGASYDQLTLEAAAVAPGSGGVIFCPWLNGERSPVEDHNLRASFLNVSLATTRAHLVRSVLEGVAFNARWLLEATEKFAGQPLDGLRLLGGGAQSDLWCQIHADVIGRPIHQVADPVNVNVRGAAWFAAMHLGHLTLDEITSRAPTARVFEPSIAGMAATAPLYAEFVRLAKSQRAMYRRLNGATPSVTIGA
;
A
#
# COMPACT_ATOMS: atom_id res chain seq x y z
N LEU A 1 11.58 -18.34 20.42
CA LEU A 1 11.49 -18.85 19.03
C LEU A 1 11.70 -20.36 19.07
N ALA A 2 10.71 -21.09 18.58
CA ALA A 2 10.37 -22.46 18.96
C ALA A 2 11.43 -23.52 18.59
N ARG A 3 11.48 -24.60 19.38
CA ARG A 3 12.22 -25.85 19.16
C ARG A 3 11.74 -26.58 17.89
N ARG A 4 11.85 -25.97 16.71
CA ARG A 4 11.54 -26.62 15.44
C ARG A 4 12.76 -27.36 14.93
N ASN A 5 12.57 -28.58 14.45
CA ASN A 5 13.62 -29.38 13.84
C ASN A 5 14.04 -28.71 12.52
N ALA A 6 15.31 -28.34 12.38
CA ALA A 6 15.84 -27.72 11.16
C ALA A 6 15.57 -28.59 9.92
N ALA A 7 15.57 -29.92 10.05
CA ALA A 7 15.26 -30.85 8.96
C ALA A 7 13.81 -30.80 8.46
N THR A 8 12.91 -30.12 9.18
CA THR A 8 11.51 -29.90 8.76
C THR A 8 11.27 -28.54 8.10
N LEU A 9 12.32 -27.72 7.97
CA LEU A 9 12.26 -26.43 7.30
C LEU A 9 12.88 -26.56 5.90
N PRO A 10 12.36 -25.84 4.89
CA PRO A 10 13.00 -25.77 3.58
C PRO A 10 14.43 -25.24 3.70
N GLU A 11 15.31 -25.71 2.82
CA GLU A 11 16.64 -25.14 2.64
C GLU A 11 16.53 -23.66 2.23
N LEU A 12 17.38 -22.81 2.80
CA LEU A 12 17.45 -21.41 2.43
C LEU A 12 18.29 -21.26 1.17
N VAL A 13 17.62 -20.95 0.07
CA VAL A 13 18.27 -20.63 -1.20
C VAL A 13 18.40 -19.12 -1.34
N ALA A 14 19.48 -18.65 -1.96
CA ALA A 14 19.64 -17.24 -2.26
C ALA A 14 18.54 -16.80 -3.23
N THR A 15 17.93 -15.67 -2.93
CA THR A 15 16.94 -15.03 -3.78
C THR A 15 17.51 -14.85 -5.19
N GLY A 16 16.74 -15.21 -6.22
CA GLY A 16 17.17 -15.08 -7.61
C GLY A 16 18.06 -16.22 -8.13
N SER A 17 18.42 -17.21 -7.29
CA SER A 17 19.07 -18.42 -7.80
C SER A 17 18.19 -19.15 -8.82
N VAL A 18 18.78 -19.60 -9.92
CA VAL A 18 18.12 -20.49 -10.87
C VAL A 18 18.09 -21.90 -10.26
N LEU A 19 16.90 -22.36 -9.91
CA LEU A 19 16.68 -23.66 -9.25
C LEU A 19 16.84 -24.85 -10.20
N GLY A 20 16.74 -24.58 -11.50
CA GLY A 20 16.76 -25.60 -12.55
C GLY A 20 15.51 -25.52 -13.44
N PRO A 21 15.36 -26.43 -14.39
CA PRO A 21 14.21 -26.47 -15.28
C PRO A 21 12.93 -26.92 -14.55
N LEU A 22 11.77 -26.63 -15.15
CA LEU A 22 10.51 -27.22 -14.73
C LEU A 22 10.56 -28.75 -14.76
N LEU A 23 9.90 -29.37 -13.78
CA LEU A 23 9.67 -30.82 -13.84
C LEU A 23 8.84 -31.16 -15.10
N PRO A 24 9.19 -32.18 -15.89
CA PRO A 24 8.50 -32.49 -17.15
C PRO A 24 6.98 -32.66 -17.02
N ALA A 25 6.52 -33.22 -15.89
CA ALA A 25 5.10 -33.36 -15.61
C ALA A 25 4.40 -32.02 -15.40
N VAL A 26 5.05 -31.09 -14.68
CA VAL A 26 4.53 -29.74 -14.42
C VAL A 26 4.52 -28.95 -15.73
N ALA A 27 5.60 -28.99 -16.51
CA ALA A 27 5.70 -28.32 -17.81
C ALA A 27 4.54 -28.70 -18.75
N ARG A 28 4.22 -30.00 -18.86
CA ARG A 28 3.05 -30.47 -19.63
C ARG A 28 1.72 -29.97 -19.08
N GLN A 29 1.56 -29.90 -17.76
CA GLN A 29 0.32 -29.46 -17.13
C GLN A 29 0.01 -27.98 -17.40
N ILE A 30 1.04 -27.12 -17.38
CA ILE A 30 0.87 -25.67 -17.55
C ILE A 30 1.15 -25.19 -18.99
N GLY A 31 1.50 -26.10 -19.90
CA GLY A 31 1.73 -25.79 -21.32
C GLY A 31 3.04 -25.06 -21.62
N LEU A 32 4.09 -25.27 -20.81
CA LEU A 32 5.42 -24.68 -21.01
C LEU A 32 6.44 -25.74 -21.44
N ALA A 33 7.58 -25.30 -21.99
CA ALA A 33 8.68 -26.18 -22.36
C ALA A 33 9.38 -26.74 -21.11
N ALA A 34 9.79 -28.00 -21.15
CA ALA A 34 10.40 -28.68 -20.00
C ALA A 34 11.77 -28.10 -19.61
N ASP A 35 12.45 -27.37 -20.50
CA ASP A 35 13.70 -26.66 -20.25
C ASP A 35 13.48 -25.24 -19.69
N THR A 36 12.23 -24.80 -19.49
CA THR A 36 11.92 -23.49 -18.92
C THR A 36 12.54 -23.37 -17.52
N PRO A 37 13.43 -22.39 -17.28
CA PRO A 37 14.09 -22.23 -15.99
C PRO A 37 13.13 -21.70 -14.91
N VAL A 38 13.31 -22.18 -13.69
CA VAL A 38 12.62 -21.70 -12.48
C VAL A 38 13.61 -20.87 -11.65
N VAL A 39 13.24 -19.64 -11.36
CA VAL A 39 14.03 -18.72 -10.53
C VAL A 39 13.44 -18.67 -9.11
N CYS A 40 14.29 -18.74 -8.09
CA CYS A 40 13.89 -18.54 -6.70
C CYS A 40 13.30 -17.14 -6.53
N GLY A 41 12.02 -17.08 -6.13
CA GLY A 41 11.27 -15.83 -6.07
C GLY A 41 11.71 -14.85 -4.99
N VAL A 42 11.08 -13.70 -5.01
CA VAL A 42 11.18 -12.64 -3.99
C VAL A 42 9.83 -12.40 -3.33
N PRO A 43 9.80 -11.81 -2.11
CA PRO A 43 8.58 -11.26 -1.54
C PRO A 43 7.92 -10.21 -2.46
N ASP A 44 6.62 -10.02 -2.26
CA ASP A 44 5.80 -9.07 -3.02
C ASP A 44 6.33 -7.62 -2.95
N LEU A 45 6.84 -7.18 -1.80
CA LEU A 45 7.46 -5.87 -1.60
C LEU A 45 8.57 -5.59 -2.64
N HIS A 46 9.41 -6.58 -2.93
CA HIS A 46 10.48 -6.48 -3.91
C HIS A 46 9.93 -6.43 -5.33
N THR A 47 8.95 -7.27 -5.65
CA THR A 47 8.31 -7.24 -6.96
C THR A 47 7.57 -5.93 -7.20
N ALA A 48 7.00 -5.32 -6.16
CA ALA A 48 6.38 -4.00 -6.24
C ALA A 48 7.43 -2.94 -6.58
N ALA A 49 8.58 -2.93 -5.89
CA ALA A 49 9.66 -1.98 -6.16
C ALA A 49 10.20 -2.12 -7.60
N ILE A 50 10.48 -3.37 -8.03
CA ILE A 50 10.94 -3.66 -9.39
C ILE A 50 9.91 -3.26 -10.43
N GLY A 51 8.69 -3.80 -10.31
CA GLY A 51 7.64 -3.59 -11.29
C GLY A 51 7.22 -2.12 -11.37
N ALA A 52 7.31 -1.39 -10.27
CA ALA A 52 7.06 0.05 -10.25
C ALA A 52 8.20 0.81 -10.92
N GLY A 53 9.44 0.31 -10.92
CA GLY A 53 10.63 1.07 -11.30
C GLY A 53 11.23 1.89 -10.14
N ALA A 54 10.81 1.60 -8.90
CA ALA A 54 11.29 2.26 -7.68
C ALA A 54 12.49 1.48 -7.10
N VAL A 55 13.57 1.38 -7.89
CA VAL A 55 14.73 0.51 -7.57
C VAL A 55 16.01 1.27 -7.21
N ALA A 56 16.04 2.58 -7.45
CA ALA A 56 17.11 3.44 -6.97
C ALA A 56 16.95 3.73 -5.48
N ASP A 57 18.05 3.99 -4.78
CA ASP A 57 18.01 4.38 -3.37
C ASP A 57 17.08 5.58 -3.20
N PHE A 58 16.19 5.49 -2.21
CA PHE A 58 15.19 6.50 -1.86
C PHE A 58 14.13 6.78 -2.94
N ALA A 59 14.08 6.00 -4.02
CA ALA A 59 12.95 6.03 -4.95
C ALA A 59 11.71 5.43 -4.26
N GLY A 60 10.76 6.27 -3.92
CA GLY A 60 9.58 5.87 -3.15
C GLY A 60 8.43 5.35 -4.00
N HIS A 61 7.70 4.37 -3.48
CA HIS A 61 6.43 3.93 -4.01
C HIS A 61 5.37 3.79 -2.93
N ILE A 62 4.12 3.98 -3.34
CA ILE A 62 2.92 3.68 -2.55
C ILE A 62 2.19 2.53 -3.26
N SER A 63 1.80 1.51 -2.51
CA SER A 63 0.82 0.53 -2.99
C SER A 63 -0.50 0.73 -2.29
N ILE A 64 -1.60 0.72 -3.06
CA ILE A 64 -2.96 0.72 -2.53
C ILE A 64 -3.69 -0.47 -3.13
N SER A 65 -3.76 -1.54 -2.35
CA SER A 65 -4.48 -2.77 -2.67
C SER A 65 -5.54 -3.01 -1.59
N THR A 66 -5.69 -4.22 -1.05
CA THR A 66 -6.49 -4.42 0.17
C THR A 66 -5.93 -3.62 1.34
N THR A 67 -4.63 -3.78 1.57
CA THR A 67 -3.78 -2.99 2.47
C THR A 67 -3.13 -1.85 1.69
N ALA A 68 -2.32 -1.05 2.39
CA ALA A 68 -1.45 -0.08 1.73
C ALA A 68 -0.08 -0.04 2.40
N TRP A 69 0.96 0.43 1.71
CA TRP A 69 2.28 0.65 2.29
C TRP A 69 3.03 1.76 1.55
N VAL A 70 4.08 2.28 2.18
CA VAL A 70 5.04 3.21 1.57
C VAL A 70 6.43 2.62 1.71
N SER A 71 7.13 2.40 0.61
CA SER A 71 8.46 1.77 0.64
C SER A 71 9.43 2.51 -0.27
N ALA A 72 10.71 2.37 0.05
CA ALA A 72 11.81 2.80 -0.79
C ALA A 72 13.02 1.89 -0.54
N PRO A 73 13.91 1.71 -1.54
CA PRO A 73 15.22 1.14 -1.31
C PRO A 73 16.07 2.06 -0.41
N VAL A 74 16.88 1.47 0.48
CA VAL A 74 17.82 2.18 1.35
C VAL A 74 19.14 1.40 1.47
N PRO A 75 20.30 2.08 1.62
CA PRO A 75 21.62 1.44 1.67
C PRO A 75 22.02 0.95 3.07
N PHE A 76 21.05 0.77 3.98
CA PHE A 76 21.34 0.43 5.37
C PHE A 76 20.30 -0.50 6.00
N LYS A 77 20.77 -1.30 6.97
CA LYS A 77 19.91 -2.09 7.84
C LYS A 77 19.47 -1.26 9.04
N LYS A 78 18.17 -1.15 9.29
CA LYS A 78 17.57 -0.43 10.40
C LYS A 78 16.27 -1.10 10.85
N THR A 79 15.94 -0.94 12.12
CA THR A 79 14.64 -1.32 12.70
C THR A 79 14.14 -0.17 13.56
N ASP A 80 12.88 0.21 13.37
CA ASP A 80 12.16 1.18 14.21
C ASP A 80 10.95 0.46 14.82
N ILE A 81 11.17 -0.11 16.01
CA ILE A 81 10.14 -0.85 16.75
C ILE A 81 8.96 0.06 17.11
N ALA A 82 9.23 1.33 17.45
CA ALA A 82 8.19 2.26 17.89
C ALA A 82 7.17 2.57 16.80
N ARG A 83 7.57 2.43 15.53
CA ARG A 83 6.71 2.67 14.36
C ARG A 83 6.36 1.41 13.56
N GLN A 84 6.76 0.24 14.06
CA GLN A 84 6.61 -1.05 13.37
C GLN A 84 7.17 -1.01 11.93
N MET A 85 8.42 -0.55 11.79
CA MET A 85 9.12 -0.53 10.50
C MET A 85 10.46 -1.24 10.61
N ALA A 86 10.86 -1.91 9.53
CA ALA A 86 12.17 -2.52 9.42
C ALA A 86 12.66 -2.44 7.98
N SER A 87 13.96 -2.47 7.79
CA SER A 87 14.56 -2.67 6.47
C SER A 87 14.76 -4.18 6.25
N VAL A 88 14.22 -4.74 5.18
CA VAL A 88 14.46 -6.14 4.77
C VAL A 88 15.55 -6.18 3.69
N PRO A 89 16.29 -7.29 3.52
CA PRO A 89 17.31 -7.40 2.46
C PRO A 89 16.74 -7.00 1.10
N GLY A 90 17.46 -6.17 0.35
CA GLY A 90 16.98 -5.53 -0.88
C GLY A 90 17.28 -6.34 -2.14
N LEU A 91 17.37 -5.63 -3.28
CA LEU A 91 17.56 -6.21 -4.62
C LEU A 91 19.02 -6.47 -4.99
N ARG A 92 19.94 -5.80 -4.30
CA ARG A 92 21.40 -5.92 -4.45
C ARG A 92 22.03 -6.25 -3.09
N SER A 93 23.21 -6.84 -3.10
CA SER A 93 24.02 -6.97 -1.88
C SER A 93 24.25 -5.59 -1.25
N GLY A 94 24.05 -5.49 0.06
CA GLY A 94 24.18 -4.22 0.80
C GLY A 94 23.00 -3.24 0.66
N SER A 95 22.00 -3.55 -0.19
CA SER A 95 20.76 -2.77 -0.27
C SER A 95 19.67 -3.39 0.59
N TYR A 96 18.70 -2.57 0.98
CA TYR A 96 17.53 -2.96 1.76
C TYR A 96 16.27 -2.28 1.22
N LEU A 97 15.09 -2.80 1.58
CA LEU A 97 13.80 -2.16 1.32
C LEU A 97 13.12 -1.84 2.65
N ILE A 98 12.52 -0.65 2.75
CA ILE A 98 11.72 -0.31 3.92
C ILE A 98 10.41 -1.11 3.89
N ALA A 99 10.20 -1.93 4.91
CA ALA A 99 8.98 -2.68 5.15
C ALA A 99 8.16 -2.04 6.28
N ASN A 100 6.91 -1.73 5.95
CA ASN A 100 5.86 -1.24 6.83
C ASN A 100 4.50 -1.61 6.21
N ASN A 101 3.40 -1.40 6.93
CA ASN A 101 2.08 -1.71 6.38
C ASN A 101 0.97 -0.90 7.06
N HIS A 102 -0.01 -0.49 6.27
CA HIS A 102 -1.35 -0.14 6.71
C HIS A 102 -2.29 -1.33 6.51
N ASP A 103 -3.02 -1.70 7.55
CA ASP A 103 -3.96 -2.83 7.45
C ASP A 103 -5.19 -2.54 6.59
N THR A 104 -5.49 -1.26 6.35
CA THR A 104 -6.61 -0.84 5.53
C THR A 104 -6.18 0.18 4.47
N GLY A 105 -6.16 -0.24 3.21
CA GLY A 105 -6.00 0.62 2.04
C GLY A 105 -7.31 0.69 1.24
N GLY A 106 -7.32 0.09 0.06
CA GLY A 106 -8.51 -0.04 -0.79
C GLY A 106 -9.66 -0.79 -0.13
N ALA A 107 -9.40 -1.62 0.88
CA ALA A 107 -10.43 -2.25 1.71
C ALA A 107 -11.40 -1.24 2.34
N ALA A 108 -10.97 -0.01 2.63
CA ALA A 108 -11.85 1.04 3.16
C ALA A 108 -12.98 1.39 2.18
N LEU A 109 -12.65 1.58 0.90
CA LEU A 109 -13.65 1.88 -0.13
C LEU A 109 -14.56 0.68 -0.38
N ARG A 110 -13.99 -0.55 -0.35
CA ARG A 110 -14.80 -1.77 -0.46
C ARG A 110 -15.79 -1.91 0.69
N TRP A 111 -15.33 -1.69 1.92
CA TRP A 111 -16.19 -1.73 3.09
C TRP A 111 -17.31 -0.69 3.00
N LEU A 112 -17.00 0.56 2.61
CA LEU A 112 -18.05 1.57 2.41
C LEU A 112 -19.07 1.11 1.37
N ARG A 113 -18.61 0.62 0.21
CA ARG A 113 -19.47 0.11 -0.85
C ARG A 113 -20.36 -1.03 -0.35
N ASP A 114 -19.76 -2.05 0.26
CA ASP A 114 -20.44 -3.31 0.56
C ASP A 114 -21.30 -3.25 1.81
N ALA A 115 -20.84 -2.55 2.85
CA ALA A 115 -21.49 -2.55 4.16
C ALA A 115 -22.38 -1.34 4.41
N VAL A 116 -22.17 -0.21 3.70
CA VAL A 116 -22.88 1.05 3.98
C VAL A 116 -23.74 1.49 2.80
N ILE A 117 -23.25 1.35 1.57
CA ILE A 117 -23.94 1.85 0.37
C ILE A 117 -24.83 0.78 -0.27
N SER A 118 -24.40 -0.49 -0.25
CA SER A 118 -25.14 -1.56 -0.92
C SER A 118 -26.40 -1.89 -0.12
N ASP A 119 -27.56 -1.84 -0.78
CA ASP A 119 -28.80 -2.35 -0.21
C ASP A 119 -28.78 -3.87 -0.23
N ALA A 120 -28.99 -4.49 0.93
CA ALA A 120 -29.14 -5.94 1.08
C ALA A 120 -30.46 -6.41 0.41
N GLY A 121 -30.47 -6.45 -0.92
CA GLY A 121 -31.64 -6.83 -1.72
C GLY A 121 -31.65 -6.29 -3.16
N ALA A 122 -30.85 -5.28 -3.49
CA ALA A 122 -30.85 -4.64 -4.81
C ALA A 122 -29.59 -4.97 -5.64
N GLY A 123 -29.54 -6.18 -6.21
CA GLY A 123 -28.56 -6.54 -7.26
C GLY A 123 -27.07 -6.28 -6.93
N ALA A 124 -26.25 -6.09 -7.98
CA ALA A 124 -24.84 -5.74 -7.83
C ALA A 124 -24.73 -4.28 -7.34
N GLY A 125 -24.11 -4.07 -6.16
CA GLY A 125 -23.90 -2.74 -5.57
C GLY A 125 -23.13 -1.77 -6.48
N ALA A 126 -23.13 -0.48 -6.11
CA ALA A 126 -22.49 0.59 -6.89
C ALA A 126 -21.04 0.25 -7.29
N SER A 127 -20.68 0.44 -8.56
CA SER A 127 -19.32 0.18 -9.04
C SER A 127 -18.31 1.17 -8.43
N TYR A 128 -17.03 0.80 -8.36
CA TYR A 128 -16.00 1.74 -7.90
C TYR A 128 -15.89 2.99 -8.78
N ASP A 129 -16.12 2.85 -10.08
CA ASP A 129 -16.13 3.97 -11.03
C ASP A 129 -17.27 4.94 -10.73
N GLN A 130 -18.46 4.43 -10.41
CA GLN A 130 -19.58 5.26 -10.00
C GLN A 130 -19.28 6.02 -8.69
N LEU A 131 -18.73 5.32 -7.69
CA LEU A 131 -18.38 5.93 -6.41
C LEU A 131 -17.32 7.03 -6.58
N THR A 132 -16.28 6.76 -7.36
CA THR A 132 -15.23 7.75 -7.63
C THR A 132 -15.73 8.94 -8.46
N LEU A 133 -16.65 8.72 -9.40
CA LEU A 133 -17.31 9.79 -10.14
C LEU A 133 -18.15 10.69 -9.22
N GLU A 134 -18.91 10.12 -8.29
CA GLU A 134 -19.66 10.88 -7.29
C GLU A 134 -18.73 11.70 -6.39
N ALA A 135 -17.63 11.09 -5.91
CA ALA A 135 -16.63 11.78 -5.12
C ALA A 135 -15.93 12.93 -5.88
N ALA A 136 -15.81 12.82 -7.21
CA ALA A 136 -15.22 13.88 -8.04
C ALA A 136 -16.07 15.16 -8.06
N ALA A 137 -17.39 15.07 -7.83
CA ALA A 137 -18.29 16.22 -7.74
C ALA A 137 -18.16 16.99 -6.42
N VAL A 138 -17.45 16.44 -5.42
CA VAL A 138 -17.19 17.09 -4.13
C VAL A 138 -15.81 17.74 -4.16
N ALA A 139 -15.74 19.00 -3.73
CA ALA A 139 -14.48 19.73 -3.63
C ALA A 139 -13.49 19.03 -2.66
N PRO A 140 -12.17 19.21 -2.83
CA PRO A 140 -11.17 18.72 -1.89
C PRO A 140 -11.50 19.10 -0.44
N GLY A 141 -11.30 18.15 0.48
CA GLY A 141 -11.60 18.31 1.90
C GLY A 141 -13.01 17.85 2.31
N SER A 142 -13.78 17.26 1.40
CA SER A 142 -15.02 16.53 1.72
C SER A 142 -16.04 17.30 2.56
N GLY A 143 -16.13 18.62 2.39
CA GLY A 143 -17.01 19.47 3.21
C GLY A 143 -16.67 19.47 4.70
N GLY A 144 -15.43 19.14 5.06
CA GLY A 144 -14.93 19.04 6.42
C GLY A 144 -15.09 17.66 7.06
N VAL A 145 -15.64 16.67 6.36
CA VAL A 145 -15.78 15.30 6.88
C VAL A 145 -14.42 14.60 6.89
N ILE A 146 -14.05 14.00 8.01
CA ILE A 146 -12.81 13.22 8.15
C ILE A 146 -13.17 11.75 8.32
N PHE A 147 -12.61 10.90 7.45
CA PHE A 147 -12.64 9.46 7.63
C PHE A 147 -11.32 8.94 8.19
N CYS A 148 -11.38 8.24 9.32
CA CYS A 148 -10.23 7.49 9.86
C CYS A 148 -10.31 6.04 9.35
N PRO A 149 -9.35 5.54 8.55
CA PRO A 149 -9.48 4.26 7.84
C PRO A 149 -9.13 3.02 8.68
N TRP A 150 -9.03 3.11 10.00
CA TRP A 150 -8.51 2.04 10.87
C TRP A 150 -9.52 0.90 11.12
N LEU A 151 -10.17 0.39 10.07
CA LEU A 151 -11.23 -0.64 10.15
C LEU A 151 -10.76 -1.91 10.89
N ASN A 152 -9.50 -2.29 10.71
CA ASN A 152 -8.90 -3.48 11.32
C ASN A 152 -7.84 -3.13 12.38
N GLY A 153 -7.92 -1.94 12.99
CA GLY A 153 -6.80 -1.37 13.72
C GLY A 153 -5.75 -0.81 12.77
N GLU A 154 -4.55 -0.54 13.29
CA GLU A 154 -3.42 -0.08 12.48
C GLU A 154 -2.08 -0.66 12.96
N ARG A 155 -1.16 -0.92 12.02
CA ARG A 155 0.21 -1.42 12.32
C ARG A 155 1.24 -0.31 12.33
N SER A 156 1.43 0.35 11.20
CA SER A 156 2.37 1.46 11.06
C SER A 156 1.59 2.76 10.89
N PRO A 157 1.98 3.89 11.52
CA PRO A 157 3.16 4.07 12.35
C PRO A 157 2.92 3.94 13.88
N VAL A 158 1.76 3.43 14.35
CA VAL A 158 1.38 3.50 15.79
C VAL A 158 0.94 2.21 16.48
N GLU A 159 1.01 1.05 15.81
CA GLU A 159 0.58 -0.27 16.31
C GLU A 159 -0.52 -0.24 17.38
N ASP A 160 -1.76 -0.17 16.93
CA ASP A 160 -2.90 -0.18 17.84
C ASP A 160 -4.07 -0.95 17.22
N HIS A 161 -4.21 -2.20 17.62
CA HIS A 161 -5.29 -3.10 17.22
C HIS A 161 -6.67 -2.68 17.74
N ASN A 162 -6.73 -1.70 18.66
CA ASN A 162 -8.00 -1.20 19.19
C ASN A 162 -8.60 -0.09 18.32
N LEU A 163 -7.83 0.55 17.43
CA LEU A 163 -8.37 1.59 16.56
C LEU A 163 -9.49 1.02 15.69
N ARG A 164 -10.54 1.82 15.48
CA ARG A 164 -11.64 1.49 14.57
C ARG A 164 -11.92 2.68 13.66
N ALA A 165 -12.56 2.41 12.53
CA ALA A 165 -12.91 3.46 11.60
C ALA A 165 -13.93 4.44 12.18
N SER A 166 -13.90 5.68 11.71
CA SER A 166 -14.89 6.69 12.08
C SER A 166 -15.12 7.67 10.94
N PHE A 167 -16.36 8.14 10.82
CA PHE A 167 -16.71 9.37 10.11
C PHE A 167 -16.89 10.46 11.16
N LEU A 168 -16.14 11.54 11.02
CA LEU A 168 -16.14 12.66 11.96
C LEU A 168 -16.58 13.93 11.24
N ASN A 169 -17.22 14.82 11.99
CA ASN A 169 -17.74 16.09 11.48
C ASN A 169 -18.80 15.94 10.37
N VAL A 170 -19.68 14.95 10.50
CA VAL A 170 -20.86 14.75 9.63
C VAL A 170 -21.97 15.70 10.06
N SER A 171 -22.65 16.32 9.08
CA SER A 171 -23.78 17.22 9.30
C SER A 171 -24.97 16.87 8.41
N LEU A 172 -26.11 17.55 8.56
CA LEU A 172 -27.28 17.39 7.68
C LEU A 172 -27.00 17.73 6.22
N ALA A 173 -25.92 18.47 5.92
CA ALA A 173 -25.48 18.77 4.57
C ALA A 173 -24.58 17.69 3.95
N THR A 174 -24.11 16.73 4.76
CA THR A 174 -23.22 15.66 4.30
C THR A 174 -24.00 14.69 3.42
N THR A 175 -23.56 14.55 2.16
CA THR A 175 -24.15 13.61 1.19
C THR A 175 -23.31 12.34 1.07
N ARG A 176 -23.84 11.31 0.40
CA ARG A 176 -23.09 10.10 0.05
C ARG A 176 -21.76 10.43 -0.64
N ALA A 177 -21.77 11.38 -1.57
CA ALA A 177 -20.56 11.80 -2.28
C ALA A 177 -19.49 12.35 -1.34
N HIS A 178 -19.88 13.10 -0.30
CA HIS A 178 -18.94 13.57 0.73
C HIS A 178 -18.34 12.42 1.52
N LEU A 179 -19.15 11.41 1.87
CA LEU A 179 -18.66 10.22 2.58
C LEU A 179 -17.66 9.44 1.72
N VAL A 180 -17.97 9.20 0.44
CA VAL A 180 -17.03 8.52 -0.47
C VAL A 180 -15.75 9.33 -0.64
N ARG A 181 -15.83 10.63 -0.89
CA ARG A 181 -14.66 11.52 -0.99
C ARG A 181 -13.82 11.47 0.27
N SER A 182 -14.44 11.50 1.45
CA SER A 182 -13.73 11.45 2.72
C SER A 182 -13.01 10.14 2.94
N VAL A 183 -13.52 9.00 2.44
CA VAL A 183 -12.81 7.72 2.48
C VAL A 183 -11.54 7.76 1.63
N LEU A 184 -11.63 8.30 0.40
CA LEU A 184 -10.47 8.43 -0.48
C LEU A 184 -9.39 9.33 0.14
N GLU A 185 -9.81 10.48 0.69
CA GLU A 185 -8.94 11.44 1.38
C GLU A 185 -8.38 10.86 2.69
N GLY A 186 -9.18 10.10 3.45
CA GLY A 186 -8.77 9.44 4.69
C GLY A 186 -7.67 8.40 4.49
N VAL A 187 -7.76 7.60 3.42
CA VAL A 187 -6.67 6.69 3.04
C VAL A 187 -5.42 7.46 2.65
N ALA A 188 -5.55 8.59 1.93
CA ALA A 188 -4.42 9.44 1.60
C ALA A 188 -3.80 10.14 2.83
N PHE A 189 -4.61 10.55 3.82
CA PHE A 189 -4.11 11.06 5.10
C PHE A 189 -3.30 10.01 5.85
N ASN A 190 -3.80 8.77 5.89
CA ASN A 190 -3.06 7.67 6.48
C ASN A 190 -1.74 7.43 5.72
N ALA A 191 -1.77 7.39 4.38
CA ALA A 191 -0.58 7.26 3.53
C ALA A 191 0.46 8.36 3.79
N ARG A 192 0.03 9.62 3.92
CA ARG A 192 0.92 10.73 4.31
C ARG A 192 1.52 10.52 5.70
N TRP A 193 0.71 10.06 6.66
CA TRP A 193 1.19 9.80 8.02
C TRP A 193 2.28 8.73 8.04
N LEU A 194 2.13 7.67 7.23
CA LEU A 194 3.15 6.64 7.05
C LEU A 194 4.36 7.11 6.25
N LEU A 195 4.16 7.95 5.24
CA LEU A 195 5.27 8.58 4.50
C LEU A 195 6.15 9.38 5.46
N GLU A 196 5.58 10.24 6.30
CA GLU A 196 6.35 11.03 7.28
C GLU A 196 7.14 10.15 8.26
N ALA A 197 6.62 8.98 8.61
CA ALA A 197 7.36 7.97 9.38
C ALA A 197 8.47 7.33 8.54
N THR A 198 8.17 6.95 7.30
CA THR A 198 9.09 6.33 6.34
C THR A 198 10.29 7.24 6.05
N GLU A 199 10.08 8.55 5.91
CA GLU A 199 11.14 9.53 5.68
C GLU A 199 12.05 9.71 6.89
N LYS A 200 11.48 9.72 8.10
CA LYS A 200 12.27 9.70 9.34
C LYS A 200 13.08 8.42 9.46
N PHE A 201 12.53 7.30 8.98
CA PHE A 201 13.26 6.05 8.90
C PHE A 201 14.41 6.13 7.87
N ALA A 202 14.12 6.66 6.68
CA ALA A 202 15.08 6.83 5.58
C ALA A 202 16.18 7.86 5.88
N GLY A 203 15.90 8.83 6.75
CA GLY A 203 16.80 9.95 7.06
C GLY A 203 16.71 11.11 6.08
N GLN A 204 15.82 11.05 5.09
CA GLN A 204 15.60 12.11 4.10
C GLN A 204 14.20 12.01 3.46
N PRO A 205 13.75 13.09 2.80
CA PRO A 205 12.53 13.07 2.01
C PRO A 205 12.61 12.09 0.81
N LEU A 206 11.46 11.55 0.40
CA LEU A 206 11.32 10.79 -0.85
C LEU A 206 10.77 11.67 -1.97
N ASP A 207 11.53 11.88 -3.04
CA ASP A 207 11.15 12.77 -4.14
C ASP A 207 10.14 12.13 -5.08
N GLY A 208 8.90 12.65 -5.10
CA GLY A 208 7.80 12.05 -5.86
C GLY A 208 7.51 10.60 -5.42
N LEU A 209 6.31 10.10 -5.71
CA LEU A 209 5.97 8.72 -5.34
C LEU A 209 5.30 8.01 -6.50
N ARG A 210 5.74 6.78 -6.75
CA ARG A 210 5.13 5.91 -7.76
C ARG A 210 3.96 5.18 -7.12
N LEU A 211 2.76 5.37 -7.66
CA LEU A 211 1.54 4.80 -7.10
C LEU A 211 1.09 3.59 -7.94
N LEU A 212 0.88 2.47 -7.26
CA LEU A 212 0.45 1.19 -7.84
C LEU A 212 -0.67 0.53 -7.01
N GLY A 213 -1.18 -0.60 -7.51
CA GLY A 213 -2.28 -1.35 -6.93
C GLY A 213 -3.64 -0.87 -7.42
N GLY A 214 -4.71 -1.52 -6.94
CA GLY A 214 -6.08 -1.26 -7.38
C GLY A 214 -6.53 0.20 -7.21
N GLY A 215 -6.02 0.90 -6.19
CA GLY A 215 -6.34 2.32 -5.96
C GLY A 215 -5.75 3.26 -7.02
N ALA A 216 -4.64 2.89 -7.64
CA ALA A 216 -3.98 3.69 -8.66
C ALA A 216 -4.69 3.66 -10.02
N GLN A 217 -5.74 2.84 -10.18
CA GLN A 217 -6.61 2.89 -11.36
C GLN A 217 -7.49 4.15 -11.39
N SER A 218 -7.71 4.79 -10.24
CA SER A 218 -8.52 6.00 -10.14
C SER A 218 -7.66 7.25 -10.23
N ASP A 219 -7.79 7.98 -11.35
CA ASP A 219 -7.13 9.28 -11.54
C ASP A 219 -7.46 10.27 -10.42
N LEU A 220 -8.70 10.27 -9.94
CA LEU A 220 -9.11 11.07 -8.79
C LEU A 220 -8.29 10.72 -7.55
N TRP A 221 -8.12 9.42 -7.28
CA TRP A 221 -7.41 8.99 -6.08
C TRP A 221 -5.91 9.28 -6.17
N CYS A 222 -5.33 9.19 -7.37
CA CYS A 222 -3.96 9.66 -7.64
C CYS A 222 -3.82 11.17 -7.35
N GLN A 223 -4.74 12.00 -7.84
CA GLN A 223 -4.73 13.44 -7.55
C GLN A 223 -4.91 13.75 -6.07
N ILE A 224 -5.80 13.04 -5.37
CA ILE A 224 -5.99 13.18 -3.91
C ILE A 224 -4.69 12.88 -3.17
N HIS A 225 -3.96 11.83 -3.55
CA HIS A 225 -2.66 11.54 -2.94
C HIS A 225 -1.64 12.63 -3.22
N ALA A 226 -1.59 13.18 -4.44
CA ALA A 226 -0.71 14.29 -4.77
C ALA A 226 -1.01 15.51 -3.90
N ASP A 227 -2.28 15.92 -3.82
CA ASP A 227 -2.75 17.05 -3.02
C ASP A 227 -2.49 16.87 -1.53
N VAL A 228 -2.78 15.69 -0.98
CA VAL A 228 -2.60 15.42 0.46
C VAL A 228 -1.12 15.35 0.81
N ILE A 229 -0.30 14.65 0.02
CA ILE A 229 1.14 14.48 0.28
C ILE A 229 1.92 15.75 -0.03
N GLY A 230 1.45 16.57 -0.97
CA GLY A 230 2.13 17.77 -1.45
C GLY A 230 3.31 17.47 -2.36
N ARG A 231 3.26 16.37 -3.13
CA ARG A 231 4.33 15.94 -4.05
C ARG A 231 3.77 15.27 -5.29
N PRO A 232 4.55 15.20 -6.40
CA PRO A 232 4.13 14.52 -7.60
C PRO A 232 3.82 13.03 -7.35
N ILE A 233 2.67 12.58 -7.85
CA ILE A 233 2.32 11.15 -7.89
C ILE A 233 2.44 10.65 -9.33
N HIS A 234 3.31 9.67 -9.52
CA HIS A 234 3.51 8.98 -10.78
C HIS A 234 2.62 7.74 -10.79
N GLN A 235 1.48 7.82 -11.47
CA GLN A 235 0.61 6.67 -11.68
C GLN A 235 1.32 5.68 -12.59
N VAL A 236 1.65 4.51 -12.05
CA VAL A 236 2.32 3.45 -12.81
C VAL A 236 1.33 2.89 -13.83
N ALA A 237 1.74 2.72 -15.09
CA ALA A 237 0.86 2.14 -16.10
C ALA A 237 0.62 0.66 -15.81
N ASP A 238 -0.61 0.21 -16.11
CA ASP A 238 -1.14 -1.09 -15.69
C ASP A 238 -0.90 -1.36 -14.19
N PRO A 239 -1.46 -0.53 -13.31
CA PRO A 239 -1.09 -0.51 -11.89
C PRO A 239 -1.50 -1.77 -11.12
N VAL A 240 -2.40 -2.60 -11.66
CA VAL A 240 -2.85 -3.85 -11.03
C VAL A 240 -1.82 -4.96 -11.24
N ASN A 241 -1.11 -4.97 -12.37
CA ASN A 241 -0.17 -6.04 -12.72
C ASN A 241 1.29 -5.73 -12.35
N VAL A 242 1.53 -4.69 -11.54
CA VAL A 242 2.90 -4.27 -11.17
C VAL A 242 3.70 -5.38 -10.51
N ASN A 243 3.12 -6.14 -9.58
CA ASN A 243 3.84 -7.24 -8.92
C ASN A 243 4.19 -8.37 -9.89
N VAL A 244 3.27 -8.73 -10.80
CA VAL A 244 3.52 -9.76 -11.82
C VAL A 244 4.63 -9.32 -12.77
N ARG A 245 4.57 -8.06 -13.24
CA ARG A 245 5.64 -7.45 -14.03
C ARG A 245 6.97 -7.46 -13.28
N GLY A 246 6.95 -7.13 -12.00
CA GLY A 246 8.11 -7.17 -11.12
C GLY A 246 8.73 -8.56 -10.99
N ALA A 247 7.91 -9.59 -10.83
CA ALA A 247 8.36 -10.97 -10.78
C ALA A 247 8.98 -11.42 -12.13
N ALA A 248 8.36 -11.05 -13.25
CA ALA A 248 8.87 -11.36 -14.58
C ALA A 248 10.22 -10.66 -14.84
N TRP A 249 10.35 -9.38 -14.49
CA TRP A 249 11.61 -8.65 -14.60
C TRP A 249 12.67 -9.17 -13.66
N PHE A 250 12.30 -9.55 -12.44
CA PHE A 250 13.22 -10.19 -11.49
C PHE A 250 13.81 -11.49 -12.06
N ALA A 251 12.97 -12.35 -12.64
CA ALA A 251 13.43 -13.57 -13.30
C ALA A 251 14.32 -13.25 -14.51
N ALA A 252 13.91 -12.31 -15.37
CA ALA A 252 14.68 -11.89 -16.54
C ALA A 252 16.07 -11.34 -16.16
N MET A 253 16.19 -10.63 -15.03
CA MET A 253 17.49 -10.19 -14.52
C MET A 253 18.43 -11.35 -14.18
N HIS A 254 17.90 -12.36 -13.49
CA HIS A 254 18.69 -13.52 -13.06
C HIS A 254 18.99 -14.51 -14.19
N LEU A 255 18.28 -14.38 -15.31
CA LEU A 255 18.58 -15.08 -16.56
C LEU A 255 19.48 -14.26 -17.50
N GLY A 256 19.93 -13.07 -17.09
CA GLY A 256 20.84 -12.23 -17.87
C GLY A 256 20.18 -11.46 -19.02
N HIS A 257 18.85 -11.36 -19.04
CA HIS A 257 18.10 -10.64 -20.08
C HIS A 257 17.87 -9.16 -19.75
N LEU A 258 18.01 -8.77 -18.48
CA LEU A 258 17.80 -7.41 -17.98
C LEU A 258 18.81 -7.07 -16.88
N THR A 259 19.10 -5.80 -16.71
CA THR A 259 19.83 -5.26 -15.57
C THR A 259 18.91 -4.42 -14.68
N LEU A 260 19.32 -4.20 -13.44
CA LEU A 260 18.53 -3.38 -12.50
C LEU A 260 18.47 -1.91 -12.93
N ASP A 261 19.49 -1.40 -13.62
CA ASP A 261 19.53 -0.01 -14.07
C ASP A 261 18.58 0.23 -15.25
N GLU A 262 18.30 -0.80 -16.05
CA GLU A 262 17.30 -0.75 -17.12
C GLU A 262 15.85 -0.75 -16.59
N ILE A 263 15.60 -1.16 -15.35
CA ILE A 263 14.23 -1.24 -14.81
C ILE A 263 13.59 0.14 -14.69
N THR A 264 14.34 1.14 -14.22
CA THR A 264 13.83 2.50 -14.01
C THR A 264 13.30 3.11 -15.31
N SER A 265 14.03 2.94 -16.42
CA SER A 265 13.61 3.46 -17.73
C SER A 265 12.50 2.63 -18.40
N ARG A 266 12.37 1.35 -18.02
CA ARG A 266 11.34 0.44 -18.55
C ARG A 266 10.00 0.55 -17.84
N ALA A 267 9.95 1.08 -16.61
CA ALA A 267 8.73 1.17 -15.83
C ALA A 267 7.78 2.28 -16.35
N PRO A 268 6.68 1.91 -17.05
CA PRO A 268 5.83 2.90 -17.69
C PRO A 268 5.10 3.74 -16.65
N THR A 269 5.03 5.05 -16.90
CA THR A 269 4.19 5.99 -16.13
C THR A 269 3.03 6.38 -17.02
N ALA A 270 1.80 6.11 -16.59
CA ALA A 270 0.60 6.46 -17.34
C ALA A 270 0.34 7.97 -17.29
N ARG A 271 0.44 8.54 -16.08
CA ARG A 271 0.19 9.96 -15.83
C ARG A 271 0.96 10.43 -14.60
N VAL A 272 1.30 11.72 -14.58
CA VAL A 272 1.85 12.41 -13.41
C VAL A 272 0.80 13.38 -12.90
N PHE A 273 0.53 13.32 -11.60
CA PHE A 273 -0.41 14.18 -10.90
C PHE A 273 0.38 15.13 -10.01
N GLU A 274 0.38 16.41 -10.36
CA GLU A 274 1.02 17.45 -9.58
C GLU A 274 0.10 17.92 -8.45
N PRO A 275 0.64 18.21 -7.25
CA PRO A 275 -0.15 18.73 -6.15
C PRO A 275 -0.76 20.08 -6.53
N SER A 276 -2.08 20.20 -6.39
CA SER A 276 -2.78 21.47 -6.61
C SER A 276 -2.71 22.36 -5.38
N ILE A 277 -2.54 23.67 -5.57
CA ILE A 277 -2.54 24.64 -4.47
C ILE A 277 -3.85 24.57 -3.68
N ALA A 278 -4.98 24.48 -4.39
CA ALA A 278 -6.31 24.40 -3.78
C ALA A 278 -6.50 23.10 -2.98
N GLY A 279 -6.08 21.95 -3.52
CA GLY A 279 -6.20 20.67 -2.84
C GLY A 279 -5.30 20.59 -1.61
N MET A 280 -4.06 21.07 -1.70
CA MET A 280 -3.16 21.16 -0.53
C MET A 280 -3.75 22.07 0.55
N ALA A 281 -4.23 23.25 0.19
CA ALA A 281 -4.79 24.21 1.15
C ALA A 281 -6.05 23.66 1.85
N ALA A 282 -6.92 22.98 1.11
CA ALA A 282 -8.14 22.40 1.66
C ALA A 282 -7.89 21.19 2.57
N THR A 283 -6.89 20.36 2.23
CA THR A 283 -6.65 19.09 2.94
C THR A 283 -5.69 19.23 4.12
N ALA A 284 -4.79 20.22 4.13
CA ALA A 284 -3.83 20.46 5.20
C ALA A 284 -4.44 20.56 6.62
N PRO A 285 -5.49 21.38 6.88
CA PRO A 285 -6.08 21.45 8.22
C PRO A 285 -6.74 20.13 8.65
N LEU A 286 -7.34 19.40 7.72
CA LEU A 286 -7.97 18.10 7.99
C LEU A 286 -6.93 17.03 8.30
N TYR A 287 -5.80 17.01 7.59
CA TYR A 287 -4.68 16.13 7.93
C TYR A 287 -4.13 16.39 9.34
N ALA A 288 -4.00 17.67 9.72
CA ALA A 288 -3.55 18.02 11.07
C ALA A 288 -4.53 17.51 12.14
N GLU A 289 -5.84 17.59 11.90
CA GLU A 289 -6.84 16.98 12.79
C GLU A 289 -6.78 15.45 12.77
N PHE A 290 -6.65 14.81 11.61
CA PHE A 290 -6.53 13.36 11.47
C PHE A 290 -5.45 12.77 12.40
N VAL A 291 -4.25 13.38 12.41
CA VAL A 291 -3.14 12.95 13.28
C VAL A 291 -3.45 13.20 14.76
N ARG A 292 -4.16 14.28 15.10
CA ARG A 292 -4.61 14.54 16.48
C ARG A 292 -5.63 13.51 16.95
N LEU A 293 -6.57 13.14 16.08
CA LEU A 293 -7.66 12.20 16.36
C LEU A 293 -7.13 10.80 16.72
N ALA A 294 -6.08 10.33 16.02
CA ALA A 294 -5.42 9.07 16.35
C ALA A 294 -4.95 9.02 17.82
N LYS A 295 -4.46 10.15 18.35
CA LYS A 295 -3.98 10.25 19.73
C LYS A 295 -5.13 10.47 20.72
N SER A 296 -6.04 11.40 20.43
CA SER A 296 -7.10 11.80 21.37
C SER A 296 -8.13 10.69 21.60
N GLN A 297 -8.39 9.86 20.58
CA GLN A 297 -9.37 8.79 20.67
C GLN A 297 -8.82 7.48 21.25
N ARG A 298 -7.51 7.38 21.48
CA ARG A 298 -6.85 6.13 21.92
C ARG A 298 -7.46 5.56 23.21
N ALA A 299 -7.71 6.41 24.20
CA ALA A 299 -8.31 5.98 25.46
C ALA A 299 -9.74 5.47 25.28
N MET A 300 -10.52 6.10 24.39
CA MET A 300 -11.86 5.63 24.04
C MET A 300 -11.81 4.26 23.38
N TYR A 301 -10.98 4.08 22.35
CA TYR A 301 -10.84 2.80 21.66
C TYR A 301 -10.40 1.66 22.58
N ARG A 302 -9.48 1.91 23.52
CA ARG A 302 -9.09 0.92 24.52
C ARG A 302 -10.24 0.51 25.44
N ARG A 303 -11.11 1.46 25.85
CA ARG A 303 -12.29 1.12 26.65
C ARG A 303 -13.32 0.31 25.87
N LEU A 304 -13.50 0.63 24.59
CA LEU A 304 -14.47 -0.07 23.73
C LEU A 304 -13.99 -1.46 23.31
N ASN A 305 -12.69 -1.61 22.99
CA ASN A 305 -12.18 -2.79 22.28
C ASN A 305 -11.10 -3.56 23.07
N GLY A 306 -10.48 -2.95 24.08
CA GLY A 306 -9.35 -3.52 24.81
C GLY A 306 -9.70 -4.60 25.84
N ALA A 307 -10.99 -4.84 26.10
CA ALA A 307 -11.47 -5.81 27.08
C ALA A 307 -12.00 -7.12 26.45
N THR A 308 -11.57 -7.48 25.24
CA THR A 308 -11.91 -8.79 24.67
C THR A 308 -10.74 -9.75 24.90
N PRO A 309 -10.89 -10.80 25.73
CA PRO A 309 -9.91 -11.88 25.77
C PRO A 309 -9.86 -12.50 24.37
N SER A 310 -8.65 -12.75 23.87
CA SER A 310 -8.44 -13.54 22.68
C SER A 310 -9.15 -14.89 22.83
N VAL A 311 -10.25 -15.08 22.11
CA VAL A 311 -10.70 -16.43 21.78
C VAL A 311 -9.57 -17.04 20.97
N THR A 312 -8.81 -17.89 21.65
CA THR A 312 -7.83 -18.76 21.03
C THR A 312 -8.64 -19.69 20.13
N ILE A 313 -8.66 -19.41 18.82
CA ILE A 313 -9.09 -20.41 17.86
C ILE A 313 -8.02 -21.50 17.90
N GLY A 314 -8.48 -22.69 18.26
CA GLY A 314 -7.67 -23.82 18.72
C GLY A 314 -6.63 -24.34 17.72
N ALA A 315 -5.82 -25.22 18.30
CA ALA A 315 -4.71 -25.98 17.73
C ALA A 315 -5.01 -26.67 16.39
#